data_AF-A0A356XDH7-F1
#
_entry.id   AF-A0A356XDH7-F1
#
_cell.length_a   1.000
_cell.length_b   1.000
_cell.length_c   1.000
_cell.angle_alpha   90.00
_cell.angle_beta   90.00
_cell.angle_gamma   90.00
#
_symmetry.space_group_name_H-M   'P 1'
#
loop_
_entity.id
_entity.type
_entity.pdbx_description
1 polymer ?
#
loop_
_entity_poly.entity_id
_entity_poly.type
_entity_poly.pdbx_seq_one_letter_code
_entity_poly.pdbx_strand_id
1 'polypeptide(L)'
;MDILKIAGIGILGTFLALMLKQYRPELAVLTGAVTGLLIFFIAASKIGGVLDFLKTNALGTGLDAGLLQTMMKITGIAYISEFASDLCRDAGESSMASKIEMGGRILILVM
;
A
#
# COMPACT_ATOMS: atom_id res chain seq x y z
N MET A 1 16.16 4.87 8.73
CA MET A 1 16.74 5.33 7.44
C MET A 1 15.79 5.12 6.25
N ASP A 2 14.83 4.19 6.31
CA ASP A 2 13.87 3.96 5.22
C ASP A 2 12.84 5.09 5.04
N ILE A 3 12.43 5.75 6.13
CA ILE A 3 11.54 6.93 6.06
C ILE A 3 12.16 8.07 5.24
N LEU A 4 13.48 8.22 5.30
CA LEU A 4 14.21 9.22 4.52
C LEU A 4 14.21 8.87 3.02
N LYS A 5 14.30 7.57 2.68
CA LYS A 5 14.20 7.08 1.29
C LYS A 5 12.79 7.31 0.74
N ILE A 6 11.77 6.98 1.53
CA ILE A 6 10.36 7.19 1.15
C ILE A 6 10.09 8.68 0.89
N ALA A 7 10.49 9.55 1.83
CA ALA A 7 10.34 10.99 1.68
C ALA A 7 11.10 11.54 0.47
N GLY A 8 12.35 11.10 0.27
CA GLY A 8 13.16 11.52 -0.87
C GLY A 8 12.56 11.12 -2.22
N ILE A 9 12.10 9.87 -2.36
CA ILE A 9 11.43 9.37 -3.57
C ILE A 9 10.12 10.13 -3.81
N GLY A 10 9.32 10.36 -2.77
CA GLY A 10 8.07 11.09 -2.88
C GLY A 10 8.26 12.53 -3.35
N ILE A 11 9.21 13.26 -2.76
CA ILE A 11 9.53 14.63 -3.16
C ILE A 11 10.04 14.68 -4.61
N LEU A 12 11.04 13.85 -4.96
CA LEU A 12 11.61 13.80 -6.30
C LEU A 12 10.55 13.44 -7.36
N GLY A 13 9.76 12.39 -7.10
CA GLY A 13 8.69 11.97 -8.00
C GLY A 13 7.62 13.04 -8.19
N THR A 14 7.31 13.81 -7.14
CA THR A 14 6.36 14.93 -7.22
C THR A 14 6.91 16.06 -8.10
N PHE A 15 8.19 16.44 -7.94
CA PHE A 15 8.82 17.43 -8.80
C PHE A 15 8.86 17.00 -10.28
N LEU A 16 9.22 15.73 -10.54
CA LEU A 16 9.22 15.15 -11.87
C LEU A 16 7.82 15.16 -12.50
N ALA A 17 6.79 14.74 -11.74
CA ALA A 17 5.41 14.74 -12.20
C ALA A 17 4.91 16.17 -12.52
N LEU A 18 5.24 17.16 -11.69
CA LEU A 18 4.87 18.56 -11.93
C LEU A 18 5.52 19.13 -13.19
N MET A 19 6.79 18.83 -13.44
CA MET A 19 7.49 19.22 -14.67
C MET A 19 6.86 18.56 -15.91
N LEU A 20 6.60 17.25 -15.86
CA LEU A 20 5.98 16.52 -16.97
C LEU A 20 4.56 16.98 -17.27
N LYS A 21 3.81 17.43 -16.25
CA LYS A 21 2.43 17.87 -16.41
C LYS A 21 2.29 19.06 -17.37
N GLN A 22 3.32 19.89 -17.50
CA GLN A 22 3.35 21.01 -18.44
C GLN A 22 3.53 20.58 -19.91
N TYR A 23 4.17 19.42 -20.16
CA TYR A 23 4.46 18.93 -21.51
C TYR A 23 3.49 17.83 -21.96
N ARG A 24 3.27 16.83 -21.10
CA ARG A 24 2.45 15.64 -21.35
C ARG A 24 1.78 15.19 -20.04
N PRO A 25 0.51 15.57 -19.79
CA PRO A 25 -0.17 15.25 -18.53
C PRO A 25 -0.32 13.75 -18.27
N GLU A 26 -0.41 12.93 -19.32
CA GLU A 26 -0.45 11.46 -19.24
C GLU A 26 0.82 10.88 -18.59
N LEU A 27 1.99 11.42 -18.94
CA LEU A 27 3.26 10.96 -18.35
C LEU A 27 3.40 11.41 -16.90
N ALA A 28 2.82 12.55 -16.53
CA ALA A 28 2.80 13.01 -15.14
C ALA A 28 2.03 12.05 -14.23
N VAL A 29 0.88 11.56 -14.71
CA VAL A 29 0.08 10.54 -14.01
C VAL A 29 0.87 9.24 -13.86
N LEU A 30 1.49 8.75 -14.94
CA LEU A 30 2.31 7.54 -14.89
C LEU A 30 3.48 7.68 -13.90
N THR A 31 4.11 8.85 -13.87
CA THR A 31 5.22 9.14 -12.95
C THR A 31 4.76 9.13 -11.49
N GLY A 32 3.61 9.73 -11.19
CA GLY A 32 2.98 9.65 -9.87
C GLY A 32 2.70 8.21 -9.46
N ALA A 33 2.08 7.43 -10.35
CA ALA A 33 1.76 6.03 -10.09
C ALA A 33 3.00 5.17 -9.80
N VAL A 34 4.07 5.31 -10.60
CA VAL A 34 5.33 4.61 -10.39
C VAL A 34 5.99 5.02 -9.07
N THR A 35 5.96 6.31 -8.74
CA THR A 35 6.50 6.84 -7.47
C THR A 35 5.76 6.23 -6.28
N GLY A 36 4.42 6.19 -6.33
CA GLY A 36 3.59 5.54 -5.31
C GLY A 36 3.93 4.06 -5.16
N LEU A 37 4.01 3.32 -6.27
CA LEU A 37 4.38 1.89 -6.28
C LEU A 37 5.75 1.65 -5.64
N LEU A 38 6.76 2.46 -5.95
CA LEU A 38 8.09 2.35 -5.34
C LEU A 38 8.05 2.56 -3.83
N ILE A 39 7.32 3.58 -3.36
CA ILE A 39 7.12 3.83 -1.93
C ILE A 39 6.45 2.63 -1.26
N PHE A 40 5.41 2.10 -1.89
CA PHE A 40 4.66 0.95 -1.37
C PHE A 40 5.53 -0.29 -1.23
N PHE A 41 6.34 -0.64 -2.22
CA PHE A 41 7.24 -1.80 -2.12
C PHE A 41 8.28 -1.65 -1.00
N ILE A 42 8.83 -0.45 -0.81
CA ILE A 42 9.76 -0.18 0.28
C ILE A 42 9.05 -0.38 1.63
N ALA A 43 7.82 0.14 1.79
CA ALA A 43 7.04 -0.02 3.01
C ALA A 43 6.63 -1.49 3.25
N ALA A 44 6.12 -2.17 2.22
CA ALA A 44 5.66 -3.56 2.27
C ALA A 44 6.77 -4.53 2.69
N SER A 45 8.02 -4.26 2.31
CA SER A 45 9.19 -5.07 2.73
C SER A 45 9.38 -5.15 4.25
N LYS A 46 8.82 -4.21 5.01
CA LYS A 46 8.94 -4.17 6.47
C LYS A 46 7.85 -4.94 7.20
N ILE A 47 6.75 -5.26 6.52
CA ILE A 47 5.60 -5.93 7.12
C ILE A 47 6.00 -7.32 7.65
N GLY A 48 6.89 -8.03 6.95
CA GLY A 48 7.41 -9.34 7.39
C GLY A 48 8.10 -9.31 8.77
N GLY A 49 8.92 -8.29 9.03
CA GLY A 49 9.60 -8.16 10.32
C GLY A 49 8.64 -7.88 11.49
N VAL A 50 7.57 -7.11 11.22
CA VAL A 50 6.52 -6.85 12.22
C VAL A 50 5.70 -8.12 12.49
N LEU A 51 5.41 -8.91 11.47
CA LEU A 51 4.73 -10.20 11.59
C LEU A 51 5.48 -11.19 12.46
N ASP A 52 6.80 -11.34 12.26
CA ASP A 52 7.61 -12.26 13.05
C ASP A 52 7.75 -11.80 14.50
N PHE A 53 7.86 -10.48 14.71
CA PHE A 53 7.86 -9.91 16.06
C PHE A 53 6.55 -10.22 16.79
N LEU A 54 5.40 -9.99 16.13
CA LEU A 54 4.08 -10.27 16.72
C LEU A 54 3.89 -11.76 17.03
N LYS A 55 4.27 -12.66 16.12
CA LYS A 55 4.18 -14.11 16.34
C LYS A 55 5.02 -14.57 17.53
N THR A 56 6.26 -14.09 17.62
CA THR A 56 7.20 -14.51 18.68
C THR A 56 6.74 -14.05 20.06
N ASN A 57 6.12 -12.86 20.16
CA ASN A 57 5.59 -12.33 21.42
C ASN A 57 4.20 -12.88 21.79
N ALA A 58 3.34 -13.18 20.81
CA ALA A 58 2.00 -13.72 21.05
C ALA A 58 2.01 -15.16 21.62
N LEU A 59 3.06 -15.94 21.34
CA LEU A 59 3.25 -17.28 21.90
C LEU A 59 3.33 -17.31 23.44
N GLY A 60 3.69 -16.19 24.07
CA GLY A 60 3.82 -16.09 25.54
C GLY A 60 2.55 -15.65 26.28
N THR A 61 1.50 -15.21 25.57
CA THR A 61 0.35 -14.52 26.18
C THR A 61 -0.94 -15.34 26.21
N GLY A 62 -0.92 -16.60 25.73
CA GLY A 62 -2.11 -17.44 25.66
C GLY A 62 -3.11 -17.03 24.57
N LEU A 63 -2.71 -16.14 23.66
CA LEU A 63 -3.50 -15.74 22.50
C LEU A 63 -3.54 -16.89 21.48
N ASP A 64 -4.72 -17.18 20.92
CA ASP A 64 -4.83 -18.15 19.84
C ASP A 64 -4.08 -17.63 18.60
N ALA A 65 -3.07 -18.39 18.16
CA ALA A 65 -2.29 -18.08 16.98
C ALA A 65 -3.17 -17.98 15.72
N GLY A 66 -4.30 -18.70 15.69
CA GLY A 66 -5.30 -18.61 14.62
C GLY A 66 -5.92 -17.21 14.51
N LEU A 67 -6.33 -16.61 15.63
CA LEU A 67 -6.91 -15.26 15.65
C LEU A 67 -5.89 -14.20 15.19
N LEU A 68 -4.65 -14.29 15.66
CA LEU A 68 -3.58 -13.38 15.25
C LEU A 68 -3.34 -13.48 13.74
N GLN A 69 -3.32 -14.70 13.20
CA GLN A 69 -3.14 -14.92 11.77
C GLN A 69 -4.29 -14.33 10.94
N THR A 70 -5.53 -14.49 11.38
CA THR A 70 -6.70 -13.91 10.70
C THR A 70 -6.67 -12.38 10.72
N MET A 71 -6.38 -11.77 11.87
CA MET A 71 -6.23 -10.31 12.00
C MET A 71 -5.18 -9.77 11.03
N MET A 72 -4.01 -10.40 10.97
CA MET A 72 -2.95 -9.99 10.05
C MET A 72 -3.34 -10.10 8.59
N LYS A 73 -4.09 -11.15 8.21
CA LYS A 73 -4.59 -11.31 6.83
C LYS A 73 -5.59 -10.22 6.46
N ILE A 74 -6.54 -9.93 7.36
CA ILE A 74 -7.54 -8.85 7.16
C ILE A 74 -6.83 -7.51 6.99
N THR A 75 -5.90 -7.17 7.89
CA THR A 75 -5.14 -5.92 7.84
C THR A 75 -4.30 -5.83 6.55
N GLY A 76 -3.68 -6.93 6.13
CA GLY A 76 -2.90 -6.97 4.88
C GLY A 76 -3.77 -6.70 3.65
N ILE A 77 -4.93 -7.36 3.54
CA ILE A 77 -5.86 -7.15 2.43
C ILE A 77 -6.36 -5.70 2.42
N ALA A 78 -6.73 -5.16 3.57
CA ALA A 78 -7.20 -3.79 3.70
C ALA A 78 -6.17 -2.79 3.14
N TYR A 79 -4.94 -2.81 3.66
CA TYR A 79 -3.88 -1.89 3.22
C TYR A 79 -3.53 -2.03 1.74
N ILE A 80 -3.45 -3.25 1.21
CA ILE A 80 -3.15 -3.47 -0.21
C ILE A 80 -4.27 -2.92 -1.09
N SER A 81 -5.53 -3.21 -0.73
CA SER A 81 -6.69 -2.76 -1.50
C SER A 81 -6.88 -1.24 -1.45
N GLU A 82 -6.63 -0.61 -0.31
CA GLU A 82 -6.71 0.84 -0.12
C GLU A 82 -5.63 1.54 -0.93
N PHE A 83 -4.38 1.09 -0.83
CA PHE A 83 -3.27 1.65 -1.61
C PHE A 83 -3.50 1.52 -3.12
N ALA A 84 -3.93 0.35 -3.59
CA ALA A 84 -4.21 0.15 -5.02
C ALA A 84 -5.39 1.00 -5.51
N SER A 85 -6.43 1.18 -4.67
CA SER A 85 -7.57 2.05 -4.95
C SER A 85 -7.14 3.51 -5.08
N ASP A 86 -6.33 4.01 -4.14
CA ASP A 86 -5.84 5.39 -4.16
C ASP A 86 -4.92 5.66 -5.35
N LEU A 87 -4.09 4.69 -5.73
CA LEU A 87 -3.27 4.80 -6.94
C LEU A 87 -4.12 4.95 -8.21
N CYS A 88 -5.24 4.21 -8.29
CA CYS A 88 -6.19 4.37 -9.39
C CYS A 88 -6.90 5.74 -9.34
N ARG A 89 -7.22 6.27 -8.15
CA ARG A 89 -7.80 7.62 -8.01
C ARG A 89 -6.81 8.70 -8.44
N ASP A 90 -5.55 8.57 -8.07
CA ASP A 90 -4.47 9.47 -8.48
C ASP A 90 -4.29 9.47 -10.01
N ALA A 91 -4.59 8.36 -10.66
CA ALA A 91 -4.61 8.23 -12.11
C ALA A 91 -5.88 8.75 -12.79
N GLY A 92 -6.89 9.20 -12.02
CA GLY A 92 -8.19 9.64 -12.53
C GLY A 92 -9.20 8.51 -12.75
N GLU A 93 -8.84 7.26 -12.43
CA GLU A 93 -9.64 6.05 -12.64
C GLU A 93 -10.45 5.66 -11.40
N SER A 94 -11.33 6.55 -10.94
CA SER A 94 -12.16 6.32 -9.74
C SER A 94 -13.08 5.11 -9.84
N SER A 95 -13.54 4.73 -11.05
CA SER A 95 -14.36 3.53 -11.24
C SER A 95 -13.58 2.25 -10.94
N MET A 96 -12.31 2.19 -11.35
CA MET A 96 -11.44 1.06 -11.04
C MET A 96 -11.08 1.02 -9.56
N ALA A 97 -10.80 2.19 -8.97
CA ALA A 97 -10.55 2.32 -7.54
C ALA A 97 -11.68 1.69 -6.70
N SER A 98 -12.93 2.07 -6.96
CA SER A 98 -14.10 1.51 -6.27
C SER A 98 -14.24 -0.01 -6.45
N LYS A 99 -13.89 -0.56 -7.62
CA LYS A 99 -13.94 -2.00 -7.87
C LYS A 99 -12.87 -2.75 -7.08
N ILE A 100 -11.67 -2.20 -6.97
CA ILE A 100 -10.58 -2.78 -6.16
C ILE A 100 -10.97 -2.78 -4.68
N GLU A 101 -11.49 -1.66 -4.18
CA GLU A 101 -11.93 -1.52 -2.79
C GLU A 101 -13.06 -2.52 -2.46
N MET A 102 -14.03 -2.67 -3.35
CA MET A 102 -15.09 -3.66 -3.23
C MET A 102 -14.53 -5.09 -3.19
N GLY A 103 -13.60 -5.43 -4.08
CA GLY A 103 -12.93 -6.74 -4.09
C GLY A 103 -12.20 -7.02 -2.77
N GLY A 104 -11.47 -6.04 -2.23
CA GLY A 104 -10.80 -6.14 -0.93
C GLY A 104 -11.78 -6.43 0.22
N ARG A 105 -12.89 -5.70 0.27
CA ARG A 105 -13.95 -5.92 1.29
C ARG A 105 -14.57 -7.31 1.19
N ILE A 106 -14.81 -7.82 -0.02
CA ILE A 106 -15.33 -9.18 -0.23
C ILE A 106 -14.32 -10.22 0.26
N LEU A 107 -13.03 -10.06 -0.04
CA LEU A 107 -11.99 -10.98 0.42
C LEU A 107 -11.86 -10.99 1.94
N ILE A 108 -12.02 -9.84 2.59
CA ILE A 108 -12.06 -9.75 4.06
C ILE A 108 -13.25 -10.52 4.64
N LEU A 109 -14.44 -10.44 4.02
CA LEU A 109 -15.65 -11.12 4.49
C LEU A 109 -15.60 -12.64 4.41
N VAL A 110 -14.79 -13.20 3.51
CA VAL A 110 -14.69 -14.66 3.29
C VAL A 110 -13.71 -15.31 4.28
N MET A 111 -12.91 -14.53 5.00
CA MET A 111 -11.88 -15.02 5.93
C MET A 111 -12.38 -15.43 7.30
#